data_AF-A0A9E5TGR8-F1
#
_entry.id   AF-A0A9E5TGR8-F1
#
_cell.length_a   1.000
_cell.length_b   1.000
_cell.length_c   1.000
_cell.angle_alpha   90.00
_cell.angle_beta   90.00
_cell.angle_gamma   90.00
#
_symmetry.space_group_name_H-M   'P 1'
#
loop_
_entity.id
_entity.type
_entity.pdbx_description
1 polymer ?
#
loop_
_entity_poly.entity_id
_entity_poly.type
_entity_poly.pdbx_seq_one_letter_code
_entity_poly.pdbx_strand_id
1 'polypeptide(L)'
;MAARLRIFTSVPPDLRAEPEIAIVGDPEAADTQALLNVVGGGYRPFQVMALGAQDTQPSAIPLLQDRGLVKGRAAAYVCRAFACQVSVTGPQALEELLGLR
;
A
#
# COMPACT_ATOMS: atom_id res chain seq x y z
N MET A 1 -14.07 -30.74 -14.07
CA MET A 1 -13.23 -30.31 -15.20
C MET A 1 -12.79 -28.87 -14.93
N ALA A 2 -11.73 -28.68 -14.14
CA ALA A 2 -11.26 -27.36 -13.72
C ALA A 2 -9.89 -27.12 -14.35
N ALA A 3 -9.82 -26.18 -15.29
CA ALA A 3 -8.55 -25.78 -15.89
C ALA A 3 -7.74 -25.00 -14.87
N ARG A 4 -6.70 -25.64 -14.31
CA ARG A 4 -5.67 -24.94 -13.53
C ARG A 4 -4.88 -24.07 -14.49
N LEU A 5 -5.16 -22.77 -14.49
CA LEU A 5 -4.33 -21.77 -15.15
C LEU A 5 -2.97 -21.74 -14.45
N ARG A 6 -1.97 -22.39 -15.04
CA ARG A 6 -0.56 -22.26 -14.64
C ARG A 6 0.03 -21.11 -15.44
N ILE A 7 0.05 -19.93 -14.82
CA ILE A 7 0.80 -18.79 -15.32
C ILE A 7 2.29 -19.11 -15.11
N PHE A 8 2.98 -19.48 -16.18
CA PHE A 8 4.43 -19.45 -16.25
C PHE A 8 4.85 -18.03 -16.67
N THR A 9 4.95 -17.11 -15.72
CA THR A 9 5.68 -15.86 -15.97
C THR A 9 7.13 -16.10 -15.61
N SER A 10 8.00 -15.98 -16.60
CA SER A 10 9.46 -16.04 -16.51
C SER A 10 10.03 -14.79 -15.82
N VAL A 11 9.55 -14.45 -14.63
CA VAL A 11 10.09 -13.36 -13.82
C VAL A 11 10.90 -14.00 -12.69
N PRO A 12 12.21 -13.72 -12.60
CA PRO A 12 13.01 -14.18 -11.47
C PRO A 12 12.38 -13.69 -10.15
N PRO A 13 12.23 -14.54 -9.12
CA PRO A 13 11.69 -14.15 -7.80
C PRO A 13 12.53 -13.08 -7.06
N ASP A 14 13.66 -12.72 -7.65
CA ASP A 14 14.70 -11.80 -7.21
C ASP A 14 14.57 -10.37 -7.80
N LEU A 15 13.59 -10.10 -8.68
CA LEU A 15 13.07 -8.74 -8.82
C LEU A 15 12.35 -8.40 -7.51
N ARG A 16 13.01 -7.60 -6.68
CA ARG A 16 12.54 -7.16 -5.36
C ARG A 16 11.16 -6.55 -5.54
N ALA A 17 10.09 -7.30 -5.28
CA ALA A 17 8.74 -6.85 -5.54
C ALA A 17 8.53 -5.46 -4.90
N GLU A 18 8.49 -4.44 -5.76
CA GLU A 18 8.47 -3.08 -5.30
C GLU A 18 7.19 -2.83 -4.50
N PRO A 19 7.27 -2.01 -3.43
CA PRO A 19 6.12 -1.82 -2.58
C PRO A 19 5.04 -1.05 -3.34
N GLU A 20 3.85 -1.65 -3.38
CA GLU A 20 2.61 -0.97 -3.72
C GLU A 20 1.99 -0.46 -2.43
N ILE A 21 1.77 0.84 -2.34
CA ILE A 21 1.36 1.50 -1.10
C ILE A 21 -0.01 2.12 -1.28
N ALA A 22 -1.00 1.63 -0.54
CA ALA A 22 -2.32 2.23 -0.48
C ALA A 22 -2.45 2.99 0.84
N ILE A 23 -2.82 4.28 0.79
CA ILE A 23 -3.16 5.06 1.98
C ILE A 23 -4.65 5.37 1.91
N VAL A 24 -5.36 5.07 3.00
CA VAL A 24 -6.77 5.46 3.16
C VAL A 24 -6.87 6.45 4.31
N GLY A 25 -7.40 7.64 4.05
CA GLY A 25 -7.50 8.73 5.01
C GLY A 25 -7.96 10.03 4.35
N ASP A 26 -8.35 11.00 5.17
CA ASP A 26 -8.60 12.36 4.70
C ASP A 26 -7.26 13.02 4.33
N PRO A 27 -7.06 13.48 3.08
CA PRO A 27 -5.82 14.12 2.65
C PRO A 27 -5.38 15.29 3.54
N GLU A 28 -6.32 16.02 4.16
CA GLU A 28 -6.01 17.17 5.01
C GLU A 28 -5.75 16.79 6.48
N ALA A 29 -6.05 15.55 6.87
CA ALA A 29 -5.84 15.10 8.24
C ALA A 29 -4.36 14.85 8.55
N ALA A 30 -3.97 15.21 9.78
CA ALA A 30 -2.58 15.15 10.22
C ALA A 30 -1.98 13.73 10.21
N ASP A 31 -2.80 12.70 10.48
CA ASP A 31 -2.37 11.31 10.44
C ASP A 31 -2.13 10.82 9.00
N THR A 32 -3.00 11.18 8.05
CA THR A 32 -2.77 10.92 6.62
C THR A 32 -1.52 11.62 6.11
N GLN A 33 -1.35 12.90 6.43
CA GLN A 33 -0.18 13.69 6.05
C GLN A 33 1.12 13.09 6.60
N ALA A 34 1.10 12.58 7.84
CA ALA A 34 2.25 11.88 8.41
C ALA A 34 2.63 10.63 7.61
N LEU A 35 1.66 9.84 7.14
CA LEU A 35 1.91 8.67 6.29
C LEU A 35 2.42 9.09 4.90
N LEU A 36 1.82 10.11 4.29
CA LEU A 36 2.23 10.63 2.98
C LEU A 36 3.69 11.12 2.99
N ASN A 37 4.10 11.80 4.06
CA ASN A 37 5.48 12.28 4.22
C ASN A 37 6.50 11.14 4.24
N VAL A 38 6.18 10.00 4.88
CA VAL A 38 7.06 8.82 4.88
C VAL A 38 7.21 8.23 3.48
N VAL A 39 6.11 8.15 2.74
CA VAL A 39 6.09 7.56 1.39
C VAL A 39 6.75 8.49 0.36
N GLY A 40 6.61 9.81 0.53
CA GLY A 40 7.22 10.83 -0.32
C GLY A 40 8.66 11.22 0.07
N GLY A 41 9.15 10.78 1.23
CA GLY A 41 10.40 11.26 1.83
C GLY A 41 11.72 10.69 1.27
N GLY A 42 11.71 9.94 0.17
CA GLY A 42 12.93 9.35 -0.38
C GLY A 42 12.78 8.83 -1.81
N TYR A 43 13.91 8.63 -2.49
CA TYR A 43 13.93 8.07 -3.84
C TYR A 43 13.69 6.56 -3.80
N ARG A 44 12.55 6.11 -4.32
CA ARG A 44 12.21 4.70 -4.50
C ARG A 44 11.75 4.45 -5.94
N PRO A 45 12.62 3.96 -6.82
CA PRO A 45 12.22 3.65 -8.19
C PRO A 45 11.14 2.56 -8.16
N PHE A 46 10.14 2.71 -9.04
CA PHE A 46 9.01 1.79 -9.22
C PHE A 46 8.03 1.65 -8.05
N GLN A 47 8.14 2.49 -7.01
CA GLN A 47 7.10 2.59 -5.99
C GLN A 47 5.78 3.06 -6.63
N VAL A 48 4.71 2.30 -6.41
CA VAL A 48 3.35 2.70 -6.77
C VAL A 48 2.63 3.13 -5.51
N MET A 49 2.00 4.30 -5.52
CA MET A 49 1.18 4.77 -4.40
C MET A 49 -0.19 5.24 -4.87
N ALA A 50 -1.22 4.93 -4.09
CA ALA A 50 -2.56 5.47 -4.24
C ALA A 50 -3.06 6.01 -2.88
N LEU A 51 -3.70 7.17 -2.93
CA LEU A 51 -4.41 7.76 -1.80
C LEU A 51 -5.92 7.70 -2.07
N GLY A 52 -6.69 7.22 -1.11
CA GLY A 52 -8.15 7.18 -1.18
C GLY A 52 -8.78 7.74 0.08
N ALA A 53 -9.94 8.38 -0.09
CA ALA A 53 -10.78 8.78 1.04
C ALA A 53 -11.80 7.67 1.37
N GLN A 54 -12.25 7.59 2.62
CA GLN A 54 -13.17 6.52 3.05
C GLN A 54 -14.51 6.53 2.31
N ASP A 55 -15.00 7.71 1.93
CA ASP A 55 -16.26 7.93 1.21
C ASP A 55 -16.19 7.53 -0.28
N THR A 56 -14.99 7.26 -0.80
CA THR A 56 -14.77 6.88 -2.21
C THR A 56 -14.80 5.37 -2.47
N GLN A 57 -15.34 4.58 -1.54
CA GLN A 57 -15.43 3.12 -1.68
C GLN A 57 -16.76 2.66 -2.32
N PRO A 58 -16.73 1.70 -3.27
CA PRO A 58 -15.55 1.00 -3.78
C PRO A 58 -14.74 1.88 -4.74
N SER A 59 -13.42 1.95 -4.52
CA SER A 59 -12.54 2.73 -5.37
C SER A 59 -12.42 2.10 -6.77
N ALA A 60 -12.34 2.96 -7.80
CA ALA A 60 -11.99 2.53 -9.16
C ALA A 60 -10.52 2.11 -9.30
N ILE A 61 -9.68 2.47 -8.32
CA ILE A 61 -8.26 2.10 -8.29
C ILE A 61 -8.15 0.73 -7.60
N PRO A 62 -7.66 -0.32 -8.29
CA PRO A 62 -7.56 -1.67 -7.72
C PRO A 62 -6.75 -1.72 -6.42
N LEU A 63 -5.69 -0.92 -6.32
CA LEU A 63 -4.86 -0.83 -5.13
C LEU A 63 -5.62 -0.32 -3.89
N LEU A 64 -6.75 0.38 -4.04
CA LEU A 64 -7.56 0.92 -2.94
C LEU A 64 -8.80 0.08 -2.62
N GLN A 65 -9.09 -0.98 -3.38
CA GLN A 65 -10.28 -1.80 -3.14
C GLN A 65 -10.20 -2.56 -1.82
N ASP A 66 -11.34 -2.66 -1.13
CA ASP A 66 -11.50 -3.33 0.16
C ASP A 66 -10.58 -2.81 1.28
N ARG A 67 -10.10 -1.57 1.14
CA ARG A 67 -9.29 -0.88 2.15
C ARG A 67 -10.08 0.24 2.80
N GLY A 68 -9.90 0.35 4.11
CA GLY A 68 -10.57 1.36 4.93
C GLY A 68 -9.66 1.96 5.99
N LEU A 69 -10.25 2.80 6.83
CA LEU A 69 -9.58 3.27 8.04
C LEU A 69 -9.38 2.11 9.02
N VAL A 70 -8.36 2.20 9.86
CA VAL A 70 -8.11 1.24 10.94
C VAL A 70 -8.43 1.91 12.26
N LYS A 71 -9.50 1.46 12.92
CA LYS A 71 -10.03 2.07 14.16
C LYS A 71 -10.27 3.58 14.01
N GLY A 72 -10.79 4.00 12.86
CA GLY A 72 -11.11 5.40 12.56
C GLY A 72 -9.90 6.30 12.26
N ARG A 73 -8.68 5.74 12.15
CA ARG A 73 -7.47 6.47 11.78
C ARG A 73 -7.04 6.14 10.36
N ALA A 74 -6.29 7.06 9.74
CA ALA A 74 -5.64 6.82 8.47
C ALA A 74 -4.80 5.53 8.53
N ALA A 75 -4.82 4.77 7.44
CA ALA A 75 -4.18 3.47 7.35
C ALA A 75 -3.35 3.36 6.07
N ALA A 76 -2.11 2.91 6.22
CA ALA A 76 -1.25 2.52 5.12
C ALA A 76 -1.23 0.99 4.98
N TYR A 77 -1.32 0.54 3.74
CA TYR A 77 -1.24 -0.85 3.36
C TYR A 77 -0.08 -1.01 2.38
N VAL A 78 0.91 -1.81 2.76
CA VAL A 78 2.08 -2.08 1.94
C VAL A 78 1.97 -3.49 1.39
N CYS A 79 1.95 -3.61 0.06
CA CYS A 79 1.84 -4.88 -0.63
C CYS A 79 3.10 -5.16 -1.46
N ARG A 80 3.50 -6.43 -1.49
CA ARG A 80 4.66 -6.94 -2.21
C ARG A 80 4.31 -8.30 -2.78
N ALA A 81 4.63 -8.55 -4.04
CA ALA A 81 4.42 -9.84 -4.69
C ALA A 81 2.99 -10.38 -4.45
N PHE A 82 1.98 -9.54 -4.68
CA PHE A 82 0.55 -9.88 -4.54
C PHE A 82 0.09 -10.18 -3.10
N ALA A 83 0.90 -9.89 -2.08
CA ALA A 83 0.55 -10.05 -0.68
C ALA A 83 0.70 -8.73 0.09
N CYS A 84 -0.31 -8.38 0.88
CA CYS A 84 -0.27 -7.20 1.74
C CYS A 84 0.19 -7.55 3.15
N GLN A 85 1.03 -6.71 3.71
CA GLN A 85 1.43 -6.77 5.12
C GLN A 85 0.30 -6.25 6.02
N VAL A 86 0.49 -6.40 7.33
CA VAL A 86 -0.43 -5.83 8.33
C VAL A 86 -0.49 -4.32 8.13
N SER A 87 -1.71 -3.77 8.14
CA SER A 87 -1.92 -2.33 7.99
C SER A 87 -1.38 -1.56 9.19
N VAL A 88 -0.78 -0.40 8.92
CA VAL A 88 -0.19 0.47 9.92
C VAL A 88 -0.84 1.85 9.87
N THR A 89 -0.95 2.50 11.03
CA THR A 89 -1.62 3.81 11.17
C THR A 89 -0.65 4.89 11.65
N GLY A 90 0.65 4.64 11.59
CA GLY A 90 1.66 5.52 12.16
C GLY A 90 2.92 5.55 11.30
N PRO A 91 3.62 6.70 11.25
CA PRO A 91 4.76 6.88 10.36
C PRO A 91 5.93 5.96 10.71
N GLN A 92 6.23 5.74 12.00
CA GLN A 92 7.36 4.90 12.41
C GLN A 92 7.17 3.44 11.98
N ALA A 93 5.96 2.90 12.16
CA ALA A 93 5.65 1.54 11.71
C ALA A 93 5.70 1.43 10.18
N LEU A 94 5.31 2.48 9.45
CA LEU A 94 5.43 2.52 7.99
C LEU A 94 6.90 2.59 7.54
N GLU A 95 7.75 3.35 8.22
CA GLU A 95 9.19 3.40 7.98
C GLU A 95 9.82 2.01 8.10
N GLU A 96 9.47 1.25 9.14
CA GLU A 96 9.92 -0.13 9.34
C GLU A 96 9.49 -1.05 8.19
N LEU A 97 8.22 -0.99 7.75
CA LEU A 97 7.73 -1.81 6.63
C LEU A 97 8.40 -1.46 5.28
N LEU A 98 8.83 -0.21 5.12
CA LEU A 98 9.52 0.27 3.94
C LEU A 98 11.05 0.11 4.04
N GLY A 99 11.58 -0.40 5.15
CA GLY A 99 13.02 -0.59 5.37
C GLY A 99 13.80 0.72 5.42
N LEU A 100 13.19 1.78 5.97
CA LEU A 100 13.85 3.08 6.18
C LEU A 100 14.63 3.17 7.50
N ARG A 101 14.42 2.21 8.40
CA ARG A 101 15.09 2.11 9.70
C ARG A 101 15.62 0.71 9.92
#